data_AF-A0A946GVL7-F1
#
_entry.id   AF-A0A946GVL7-F1
#
_cell.length_a   1.000
_cell.length_b   1.000
_cell.length_c   1.000
_cell.angle_alpha   90.00
_cell.angle_beta   90.00
_cell.angle_gamma   90.00
#
_symmetry.space_group_name_H-M   'P 1'
#
loop_
_entity.id
_entity.type
_entity.pdbx_description
1 polymer ?
#
loop_
_entity_poly.entity_id
_entity_poly.type
_entity_poly.pdbx_seq_one_letter_code
_entity_poly.pdbx_strand_id
1 'polypeptide(L)'
;MVRDKAVSVSLNVSAAQDRIDVLGEYDREEDFSPLIENIRQAMLKTARLEISFYDALTLPKEVIEAMAAVILAGKDLKIFTYHSYLTHILVSLSLPVNHVPHKAISKQKEELKAVVIGGSADSLDKILYFIKHLPVSRLPIFIVQHLDEKTENKLDSLLKTYTDYQILMPTHLCKVEQGTIYIAPPGYHLKVANGLIYLTHDAKVCFARPSIDVLFKSLSLEYGKGLVGLLLCGLNIDGVAGCQALRTHGGTVLLEDSAECSAPFLPDQARKQGIYDYIMGIREMTSYVASTTAKPGEELSSELIDLFLEALNHCYGYDYRGYQYTTVKRRIDKLMRLLEIDDFHSFQHQILLDPGLFRRFYQEMSVEVTSFFRHPDQFKRMREEILPYLDSFPRLKIWSAGCASGEEVYTLALLLDEMEMLEKSQIFATDINHFAISHAKSGLFPLQSLEQNRSNYLASGGKKNFDSHVENNGLYLKIPDHYHKHILFYQHSLIHDGVFNEFQLILCRNVLIYFKPILQEQVMDNFSRSLHPDGFLVLGKSEGLSTGQGGRYFEPFDRQGKIYRFK
;
A
#
# COMPACT_ATOMS: atom_id res chain seq x y z
N MET A 1 6.08 -12.61 17.56
CA MET A 1 6.65 -13.98 17.45
C MET A 1 5.74 -14.79 16.55
N VAL A 2 5.97 -14.71 15.24
CA VAL A 2 5.28 -15.55 14.25
C VAL A 2 6.13 -16.81 14.11
N ARG A 3 5.49 -17.98 14.17
CA ARG A 3 6.13 -19.30 14.11
C ARG A 3 6.86 -19.49 12.78
N ASP A 4 8.09 -19.99 12.84
CA ASP A 4 8.82 -20.58 11.72
C ASP A 4 7.91 -21.62 11.03
N LYS A 5 7.35 -21.27 9.88
CA LYS A 5 6.77 -22.26 8.98
C LYS A 5 7.95 -23.01 8.36
N ALA A 6 8.19 -24.23 8.82
CA ALA A 6 9.16 -25.12 8.20
C ALA A 6 8.86 -25.24 6.70
N VAL A 7 9.87 -24.95 5.89
CA VAL A 7 9.85 -25.10 4.44
C VAL A 7 9.62 -26.57 4.10
N SER A 8 8.50 -26.89 3.46
CA SER A 8 8.24 -28.22 2.94
C SER A 8 8.33 -28.20 1.42
N VAL A 9 9.47 -28.63 0.88
CA VAL A 9 9.57 -28.98 -0.54
C VAL A 9 9.07 -30.42 -0.67
N SER A 10 7.85 -30.59 -1.20
CA SER A 10 7.34 -31.92 -1.52
C SER A 10 7.64 -32.24 -2.98
N LEU A 11 8.50 -33.24 -3.19
CA LEU A 11 8.80 -33.79 -4.51
C LEU A 11 7.80 -34.91 -4.82
N ASN A 12 6.87 -34.68 -5.73
CA ASN A 12 5.95 -35.71 -6.22
C ASN A 12 6.45 -36.23 -7.57
N VAL A 13 7.18 -37.35 -7.56
CA VAL A 13 7.72 -37.98 -8.78
C VAL A 13 6.70 -38.97 -9.31
N SER A 14 6.12 -38.67 -10.48
CA SER A 14 5.34 -39.62 -11.27
C SER A 14 6.12 -40.00 -12.52
N ALA A 15 5.97 -41.24 -13.00
CA ALA A 15 6.77 -41.81 -14.10
C ALA A 15 6.69 -41.08 -15.47
N ALA A 16 5.87 -40.03 -15.60
CA ALA A 16 5.71 -39.24 -16.81
C ALA A 16 5.80 -37.70 -16.58
N GLN A 17 5.88 -37.24 -15.33
CA GLN A 17 5.84 -35.82 -14.98
C GLN A 17 6.54 -35.61 -13.63
N ASP A 18 7.69 -34.93 -13.65
CA ASP A 18 8.37 -34.48 -12.45
C ASP A 18 7.73 -33.17 -11.98
N ARG A 19 7.13 -33.21 -10.79
CA ARG A 19 6.48 -32.06 -10.18
C ARG A 19 7.17 -31.70 -8.87
N ILE A 20 7.52 -30.43 -8.75
CA ILE A 20 8.06 -29.82 -7.54
C ILE A 20 7.02 -28.84 -7.00
N ASP A 21 6.50 -29.12 -5.82
CA ASP A 21 5.62 -28.19 -5.10
C ASP A 21 6.42 -27.50 -3.99
N VAL A 22 6.36 -26.17 -3.99
CA VAL A 22 7.16 -25.28 -3.14
C VAL A 22 6.22 -24.48 -2.25
N LEU A 23 6.22 -24.79 -0.95
CA LEU A 23 5.37 -24.20 0.10
C LEU A 23 6.20 -23.39 1.10
N GLY A 24 5.75 -22.18 1.45
CA GLY A 24 6.41 -21.27 2.40
C GLY A 24 6.94 -19.96 1.80
N GLU A 25 7.09 -18.95 2.67
CA GLU A 25 7.86 -17.72 2.40
C GLU A 25 9.33 -18.00 2.73
N TYR A 26 10.25 -17.42 1.97
CA TYR A 26 11.67 -17.74 2.06
C TYR A 26 12.51 -16.49 2.29
N ASP A 27 13.20 -16.45 3.42
CA ASP A 27 13.99 -15.29 3.83
C ASP A 27 15.51 -15.56 3.82
N ARG A 28 15.97 -16.82 3.71
CA ARG A 28 17.40 -17.18 3.79
C ARG A 28 17.84 -18.14 2.68
N GLU A 29 19.11 -18.02 2.27
CA GLU A 29 19.72 -18.87 1.21
C GLU A 29 19.73 -20.36 1.56
N GLU A 30 19.88 -20.71 2.85
CA GLU A 30 19.88 -22.10 3.34
C GLU A 30 18.56 -22.83 3.02
N ASP A 31 17.46 -22.09 2.88
CA ASP A 31 16.12 -22.62 2.65
C ASP A 31 15.92 -23.13 1.21
N PHE A 32 16.79 -22.77 0.26
CA PHE A 32 16.64 -23.07 -1.17
C PHE A 32 17.62 -24.08 -1.74
N SER A 33 18.68 -24.44 -1.02
CA SER A 33 19.65 -25.44 -1.48
C SER A 33 19.00 -26.78 -1.90
N PRO A 34 18.02 -27.33 -1.16
CA PRO A 34 17.31 -28.55 -1.57
C PRO A 34 16.51 -28.37 -2.88
N LEU A 35 15.91 -27.20 -3.09
CA LEU A 35 15.16 -26.89 -4.31
C LEU A 35 16.09 -26.87 -5.53
N ILE A 36 17.24 -26.20 -5.42
CA ILE A 36 18.23 -26.12 -6.50
C ILE A 36 18.73 -27.51 -6.88
N GLU A 37 19.06 -28.34 -5.89
CA GLU A 37 19.50 -29.71 -6.15
C GLU A 37 18.40 -30.54 -6.83
N ASN A 38 17.15 -30.42 -6.37
CA ASN A 38 16.03 -31.10 -7.00
C ASN A 38 15.81 -30.67 -8.46
N ILE A 39 15.94 -29.37 -8.76
CA ILE A 39 15.85 -28.85 -10.15
C ILE A 39 16.97 -29.46 -11.00
N ARG A 40 18.21 -29.49 -10.51
CA ARG A 40 19.36 -30.07 -11.22
C ARG A 40 19.18 -31.57 -11.45
N GLN A 41 18.71 -32.31 -10.45
CA GLN A 41 18.45 -33.75 -10.57
C GLN A 41 17.32 -34.05 -11.57
N ALA A 42 16.25 -33.26 -11.56
CA ALA A 42 15.16 -33.40 -12.51
C ALA A 42 15.63 -33.13 -13.95
N MET A 43 16.44 -32.07 -14.15
CA MET A 43 17.02 -31.74 -15.46
C MET A 43 17.78 -32.91 -16.11
N LEU A 44 18.49 -33.72 -15.31
CA LEU A 44 19.23 -34.89 -15.77
C LEU A 44 18.32 -36.08 -16.13
N LYS A 45 17.19 -36.23 -15.45
CA LYS A 45 16.36 -37.45 -15.49
C LYS A 45 15.14 -37.34 -16.40
N THR A 46 14.58 -36.14 -16.57
CA THR A 46 13.30 -35.96 -17.26
C THR A 46 13.35 -35.01 -18.44
N ALA A 47 12.34 -35.13 -19.30
CA ALA A 47 12.14 -34.26 -20.46
C ALA A 47 11.26 -33.04 -20.12
N ARG A 48 10.42 -33.15 -19.08
CA ARG A 48 9.47 -32.13 -18.64
C ARG A 48 9.49 -31.99 -17.12
N LEU A 49 9.56 -30.74 -16.65
CA LEU A 49 9.56 -30.36 -15.25
C LEU A 49 8.46 -29.33 -14.98
N GLU A 50 7.72 -29.52 -13.90
CA GLU A 50 6.75 -28.54 -13.40
C GLU A 50 7.09 -28.09 -11.99
N ILE A 51 7.06 -26.78 -11.75
CA ILE A 51 7.37 -26.18 -10.46
C ILE A 51 6.21 -25.26 -10.06
N SER A 52 5.65 -25.47 -8.86
CA SER A 52 4.57 -24.65 -8.33
C SER A 52 5.00 -23.91 -7.08
N PHE A 53 4.98 -22.58 -7.12
CA PHE A 53 5.30 -21.68 -6.00
C PHE A 53 4.02 -21.10 -5.41
N TYR A 54 3.59 -21.60 -4.25
CA TYR A 54 2.33 -21.20 -3.63
C TYR A 54 2.44 -19.90 -2.82
N ASP A 55 3.48 -19.78 -2.00
CA ASP A 55 3.63 -18.65 -1.06
C ASP A 55 4.85 -17.78 -1.40
N ALA A 56 5.69 -18.19 -2.36
CA ALA A 56 6.93 -17.47 -2.67
C ALA A 56 6.61 -16.11 -3.33
N LEU A 57 7.13 -15.04 -2.73
CA LEU A 57 7.02 -13.68 -3.25
C LEU A 57 8.24 -13.28 -4.11
N THR A 58 9.42 -13.79 -3.76
CA THR A 58 10.70 -13.61 -4.46
C THR A 58 11.42 -14.94 -4.55
N LEU A 59 12.38 -15.05 -5.46
CA LEU A 59 13.28 -16.20 -5.56
C LEU A 59 14.74 -15.73 -5.55
N PRO A 60 15.65 -16.46 -4.89
CA PRO A 60 17.08 -16.21 -5.01
C PRO A 60 17.56 -16.37 -6.45
N LYS A 61 18.64 -15.68 -6.77
CA LYS A 61 19.29 -15.70 -8.07
C LYS A 61 19.59 -17.14 -8.52
N GLU A 62 20.10 -17.96 -7.61
CA GLU A 62 20.56 -19.33 -7.87
C GLU A 62 19.39 -20.25 -8.28
N VAL A 63 18.20 -20.02 -7.71
CA VAL A 63 16.98 -20.76 -8.08
C VAL A 63 16.54 -20.36 -9.50
N ILE A 64 16.56 -19.07 -9.80
CA ILE A 64 16.22 -18.54 -11.13
C ILE A 64 17.21 -19.07 -12.18
N GLU A 65 18.51 -19.05 -11.87
CA GLU A 65 19.56 -19.61 -12.74
C GLU A 65 19.39 -21.11 -12.95
N ALA A 66 19.05 -21.88 -11.91
CA ALA A 66 18.77 -23.31 -12.03
C ALA A 66 17.57 -23.58 -12.95
N MET A 67 16.49 -22.81 -12.83
CA MET A 67 15.33 -22.91 -13.72
C MET A 67 15.68 -22.52 -15.16
N ALA A 68 16.48 -21.47 -15.33
CA ALA A 68 16.96 -21.03 -16.65
C ALA A 68 17.81 -22.11 -17.32
N ALA A 69 18.69 -22.78 -16.57
CA ALA A 69 19.52 -23.86 -17.08
C ALA A 69 18.69 -25.03 -17.64
N VAL A 70 17.53 -25.33 -17.06
CA VAL A 70 16.58 -26.35 -17.57
C VAL A 70 16.11 -25.98 -18.98
N ILE A 71 15.72 -24.72 -19.20
CA ILE A 71 15.26 -24.22 -20.51
C ILE A 71 16.41 -24.23 -21.51
N LEU A 72 17.59 -23.74 -21.11
CA LEU A 72 18.78 -23.70 -21.97
C LEU A 72 19.28 -25.10 -22.35
N ALA A 73 19.02 -26.11 -21.52
CA ALA A 73 19.25 -27.52 -21.84
C ALA A 73 18.19 -28.12 -22.78
N GLY A 74 17.23 -27.32 -23.28
CA GLY A 74 16.19 -27.72 -24.21
C GLY A 74 15.06 -28.55 -23.59
N LYS A 75 14.86 -28.47 -22.27
CA LYS A 75 13.82 -29.20 -21.53
C LYS A 75 12.53 -28.37 -21.42
N ASP A 76 11.39 -29.04 -21.34
CA ASP A 76 10.09 -28.38 -21.12
C ASP A 76 9.94 -28.01 -19.63
N LEU A 77 9.85 -26.71 -19.33
CA LEU A 77 9.64 -26.20 -17.99
C LEU A 77 8.29 -25.47 -17.92
N LYS A 78 7.48 -25.78 -16.90
CA LYS A 78 6.28 -25.00 -16.57
C LYS A 78 6.35 -24.53 -15.14
N ILE A 79 6.18 -23.23 -14.94
CA ILE A 79 6.18 -22.61 -13.62
C ILE A 79 4.76 -22.15 -13.30
N PHE A 80 4.27 -22.46 -12.11
CA PHE A 80 3.02 -21.93 -11.57
C PHE A 80 3.33 -21.02 -10.38
N THR A 81 2.71 -19.85 -10.34
CA THR A 81 2.88 -18.87 -9.26
C THR A 81 1.52 -18.35 -8.82
N TYR A 82 1.35 -18.11 -7.52
CA TYR A 82 0.11 -17.59 -6.94
C TYR A 82 0.23 -16.11 -6.50
N HIS A 83 1.42 -15.54 -6.72
CA HIS A 83 1.75 -14.15 -6.44
C HIS A 83 2.11 -13.41 -7.74
N SER A 84 1.33 -12.37 -8.04
CA SER A 84 1.48 -11.56 -9.26
C SER A 84 2.84 -10.90 -9.40
N TYR A 85 3.49 -10.56 -8.28
CA TYR A 85 4.82 -9.96 -8.28
C TYR A 85 5.88 -10.94 -8.79
N LEU A 86 5.91 -12.16 -8.24
CA LEU A 86 6.83 -13.20 -8.70
C LEU A 86 6.57 -13.54 -10.18
N THR A 87 5.30 -13.62 -10.58
CA THR A 87 4.94 -13.77 -12.00
C THR A 87 5.61 -12.71 -12.86
N HIS A 88 5.45 -11.43 -12.49
CA HIS A 88 5.96 -10.31 -13.27
C HIS A 88 7.48 -10.41 -13.47
N ILE A 89 8.23 -10.69 -12.39
CA ILE A 89 9.68 -10.87 -12.47
C ILE A 89 10.03 -12.02 -13.41
N LEU A 90 9.49 -13.22 -13.18
CA LEU A 90 9.90 -14.40 -13.92
C LEU A 90 9.53 -14.28 -15.41
N VAL A 91 8.37 -13.70 -15.73
CA VAL A 91 7.99 -13.39 -17.12
C VAL A 91 8.95 -12.38 -17.75
N SER A 92 9.38 -11.35 -17.01
CA SER A 92 10.35 -10.38 -17.50
C SER A 92 11.73 -11.00 -17.80
N LEU A 93 12.07 -12.09 -17.10
CA LEU A 93 13.27 -12.89 -17.32
C LEU A 93 13.05 -14.02 -18.36
N SER A 94 11.99 -13.92 -19.16
CA SER A 94 11.63 -14.86 -20.22
C SER A 94 11.37 -16.30 -19.74
N LEU A 95 10.97 -16.48 -18.47
CA LEU A 95 10.61 -17.79 -17.93
C LEU A 95 9.12 -18.12 -18.18
N PRO A 96 8.78 -19.40 -18.43
CA PRO A 96 7.43 -19.83 -18.79
C PRO A 96 6.52 -19.97 -17.56
N VAL A 97 5.93 -18.84 -17.13
CA VAL A 97 5.11 -18.77 -15.91
C VAL A 97 3.62 -18.69 -16.22
N ASN A 98 2.85 -19.49 -15.50
CA ASN A 98 1.40 -19.44 -15.41
C ASN A 98 1.01 -18.85 -14.06
N HIS A 99 0.38 -17.68 -14.06
CA HIS A 99 -0.16 -17.09 -12.84
C HIS A 99 -1.51 -17.72 -12.50
N VAL A 100 -1.64 -18.22 -11.28
CA VAL A 100 -2.91 -18.68 -10.71
C VAL A 100 -3.49 -17.54 -9.90
N PRO A 101 -4.52 -16.83 -10.41
CA PRO A 101 -5.06 -15.68 -9.72
C PRO A 101 -5.71 -16.09 -8.41
N HIS A 102 -5.36 -15.37 -7.34
CA HIS A 102 -6.12 -15.44 -6.10
C HIS A 102 -7.42 -14.66 -6.33
N LYS A 103 -8.54 -15.37 -6.54
CA LYS A 103 -9.83 -14.69 -6.70
C LYS A 103 -10.17 -13.98 -5.39
N ALA A 104 -10.30 -12.65 -5.47
CA ALA A 104 -10.97 -11.86 -4.45
C ALA A 104 -12.42 -12.36 -4.30
N ILE A 105 -12.93 -12.43 -3.08
CA ILE A 105 -14.35 -12.73 -2.86
C ILE A 105 -15.13 -11.47 -3.21
N SER A 106 -15.69 -11.43 -4.42
CA SER A 106 -16.67 -10.41 -4.79
C SER A 106 -17.97 -10.68 -4.04
N LYS A 107 -18.20 -9.96 -2.93
CA LYS A 107 -19.56 -9.75 -2.43
C LYS A 107 -20.17 -8.64 -3.29
N GLN A 108 -21.31 -8.92 -3.93
CA GLN A 108 -22.07 -7.89 -4.62
C GLN A 108 -22.40 -6.74 -3.66
N LYS A 109 -22.08 -5.51 -4.08
CA LYS A 109 -22.44 -4.27 -3.38
C LYS A 109 -23.97 -4.17 -3.29
N GLU A 110 -24.52 -4.40 -2.11
CA GLU A 110 -25.90 -4.02 -1.84
C GLU A 110 -25.97 -2.50 -1.62
N GLU A 111 -26.96 -1.84 -2.21
CA GLU A 111 -27.09 -0.37 -2.14
C GLU A 111 -27.38 0.07 -0.70
N LEU A 112 -26.48 0.88 -0.14
CA LEU A 112 -26.68 1.48 1.18
C LEU A 112 -27.85 2.48 1.13
N LYS A 113 -28.81 2.33 2.04
CA LYS A 113 -30.02 3.15 2.13
C LYS A 113 -30.05 4.04 3.35
N ALA A 114 -29.40 3.66 4.45
CA ALA A 114 -29.33 4.44 5.67
C ALA A 114 -28.13 4.04 6.53
N VAL A 115 -27.69 4.97 7.38
CA VAL A 115 -26.67 4.73 8.41
C VAL A 115 -27.26 5.04 9.77
N VAL A 116 -26.98 4.19 10.76
CA VAL A 116 -27.32 4.48 12.16
C VAL A 116 -26.07 4.45 13.02
N ILE A 117 -25.93 5.42 13.92
CA ILE A 117 -24.81 5.54 14.84
C ILE A 117 -25.36 5.52 16.26
N GLY A 118 -24.89 4.57 17.07
CA GLY A 118 -25.25 4.40 18.47
C GLY A 118 -24.03 4.50 19.36
N GLY A 119 -24.10 5.31 20.41
CA GLY A 119 -23.02 5.43 21.39
C GLY A 119 -23.44 6.13 22.67
N SER A 120 -22.52 6.25 23.61
CA SER A 120 -22.73 7.02 24.85
C SER A 120 -22.16 8.44 24.74
N ALA A 121 -22.13 9.17 25.87
CA ALA A 121 -21.54 10.51 25.93
C ALA A 121 -20.07 10.52 25.46
N ASP A 122 -19.31 9.48 25.79
CA ASP A 122 -17.89 9.30 25.41
C ASP A 122 -17.66 9.09 23.90
N SER A 123 -18.73 8.88 23.12
CA SER A 123 -18.65 8.73 21.66
C SER A 123 -18.76 10.05 20.91
N LEU A 124 -18.95 11.18 21.61
CA LEU A 124 -19.21 12.49 20.98
C LEU A 124 -18.11 12.89 19.97
N ASP A 125 -16.84 12.85 20.38
CA ASP A 125 -15.72 13.24 19.51
C ASP A 125 -15.64 12.38 18.24
N LYS A 126 -16.06 11.12 18.35
CA LYS A 126 -16.06 10.14 17.25
C LYS A 126 -17.22 10.39 16.30
N ILE A 127 -18.40 10.71 16.82
CA ILE A 127 -19.54 11.16 16.03
C ILE A 127 -19.18 12.45 15.28
N LEU A 128 -18.56 13.42 15.96
CA LEU A 128 -18.11 14.67 15.33
C LEU A 128 -17.07 14.40 14.24
N TYR A 129 -16.07 13.55 14.51
CA TYR A 129 -15.08 13.15 13.52
C TYR A 129 -15.76 12.51 12.29
N PHE A 130 -16.64 11.53 12.51
CA PHE A 130 -17.31 10.81 11.45
C PHE A 130 -18.14 11.75 10.56
N ILE A 131 -18.97 12.62 11.15
CA ILE A 131 -19.83 13.53 10.38
C ILE A 131 -19.03 14.62 9.66
N LYS A 132 -17.97 15.16 10.29
CA LYS A 132 -17.12 16.18 9.67
C LYS A 132 -16.44 15.68 8.39
N HIS A 133 -16.07 14.41 8.37
CA HIS A 133 -15.28 13.82 7.28
C HIS A 133 -16.12 13.04 6.26
N LEU A 134 -17.36 12.67 6.61
CA LEU A 134 -18.23 11.98 5.68
C LEU A 134 -18.67 12.91 4.54
N PRO A 135 -18.43 12.55 3.27
CA PRO A 135 -18.90 13.34 2.13
C PRO A 135 -20.42 13.46 2.12
N VAL A 136 -20.92 14.65 1.77
CA VAL A 136 -22.36 14.91 1.68
C VAL A 136 -22.98 14.03 0.60
N SER A 137 -23.98 13.25 0.98
CA SER A 137 -24.70 12.33 0.10
C SER A 137 -26.20 12.33 0.38
N ARG A 138 -26.97 11.54 -0.39
CA ARG A 138 -28.42 11.39 -0.19
C ARG A 138 -28.80 10.48 0.98
N LEU A 139 -27.82 9.87 1.65
CA LEU A 139 -28.07 8.94 2.74
C LEU A 139 -28.71 9.65 3.95
N PRO A 140 -29.86 9.19 4.46
CA PRO A 140 -30.30 9.56 5.79
C PRO A 140 -29.40 8.90 6.85
N ILE A 141 -29.03 9.67 7.86
CA ILE A 141 -28.18 9.23 8.97
C ILE A 141 -28.96 9.42 10.26
N PHE A 142 -28.97 8.41 11.11
CA PHE A 142 -29.67 8.45 12.39
C PHE A 142 -28.66 8.34 13.52
N ILE A 143 -28.72 9.25 14.49
CA ILE A 143 -27.81 9.28 15.63
C ILE A 143 -28.63 9.10 16.90
N VAL A 144 -28.24 8.10 17.69
CA VAL A 144 -28.73 7.88 19.04
C VAL A 144 -27.57 7.91 20.01
N GLN A 145 -27.61 8.89 20.90
CA GLN A 145 -26.65 9.04 21.98
C GLN A 145 -27.39 8.95 23.31
N HIS A 146 -26.85 8.19 24.28
CA HIS A 146 -27.36 8.24 25.65
C HIS A 146 -27.12 9.62 26.24
N LEU A 147 -28.19 10.37 26.44
CA LEU A 147 -28.20 11.68 27.07
C LEU A 147 -29.18 11.66 28.25
N ASP A 148 -28.81 12.30 29.36
CA ASP A 148 -29.76 12.53 30.46
C ASP A 148 -30.89 13.44 29.96
N GLU A 149 -32.13 13.14 30.36
CA GLU A 149 -33.35 13.89 29.99
C GLU A 149 -33.26 15.38 30.39
N LYS A 150 -32.41 15.73 31.37
CA LYS A 150 -32.17 17.11 31.81
C LYS A 150 -31.03 17.82 31.09
N THR A 151 -30.25 17.10 30.28
CA THR A 151 -29.10 17.68 29.58
C THR A 151 -29.55 18.36 28.31
N GLU A 152 -29.19 19.64 28.15
CA GLU A 152 -29.38 20.35 26.89
C GLU A 152 -28.53 19.68 25.81
N ASN A 153 -29.19 19.13 24.78
CA ASN A 153 -28.49 18.49 23.68
C ASN A 153 -27.96 19.56 22.73
N LYS A 154 -26.65 19.81 22.77
CA LYS A 154 -25.95 20.76 21.88
C LYS A 154 -25.42 20.11 20.61
N LEU A 155 -25.61 18.80 20.43
CA LEU A 155 -25.07 18.06 19.30
C LEU A 155 -25.57 18.59 17.96
N ASP A 156 -26.85 19.00 17.88
CA ASP A 156 -27.42 19.56 16.65
C ASP A 156 -26.71 20.87 16.25
N SER A 157 -26.45 21.75 17.22
CA SER A 157 -25.77 23.02 17.00
C SER A 157 -24.31 22.83 16.59
N LEU A 158 -23.62 21.86 17.19
CA LEU A 158 -22.23 21.54 16.88
C LEU A 158 -22.11 20.94 15.47
N LEU A 159 -22.93 19.93 15.14
CA LEU A 159 -22.87 19.26 13.85
C LEU A 159 -23.16 20.22 12.69
N LYS A 160 -24.04 21.22 12.88
CA LYS A 160 -24.34 22.25 11.86
C LYS A 160 -23.12 23.07 11.44
N THR A 161 -22.05 23.10 12.24
CA THR A 161 -20.81 23.81 11.90
C THR A 161 -19.82 22.98 11.09
N TYR A 162 -20.03 21.66 11.00
CA TYR A 162 -19.06 20.72 10.41
C TYR A 162 -19.51 20.09 9.09
N THR A 163 -20.77 20.24 8.69
CA THR A 163 -21.31 19.57 7.50
C THR A 163 -22.47 20.33 6.88
N ASP A 164 -22.66 20.13 5.57
CA ASP A 164 -23.81 20.67 4.81
C ASP A 164 -25.03 19.74 4.80
N TYR A 165 -24.96 18.59 5.49
CA TYR A 165 -26.14 17.78 5.76
C TYR A 165 -27.22 18.60 6.51
N GLN A 166 -28.48 18.39 6.16
CA GLN A 166 -29.56 18.94 6.96
C GLN A 166 -29.58 18.23 8.32
N ILE A 167 -29.50 18.97 9.43
CA ILE A 167 -29.50 18.36 10.78
C ILE A 167 -30.81 18.70 11.49
N LEU A 168 -31.53 17.65 11.89
CA LEU A 168 -32.84 17.77 12.52
C LEU A 168 -32.93 16.94 13.80
N MET A 169 -33.47 17.55 14.84
CA MET A 169 -34.20 16.81 15.86
C MET A 169 -35.63 16.63 15.36
N PRO A 170 -36.07 15.40 15.05
CA PRO A 170 -37.35 15.18 14.41
C PRO A 170 -38.52 15.47 15.34
N THR A 171 -39.68 15.76 14.76
CA THR A 171 -40.97 15.75 15.46
C THR A 171 -41.71 14.44 15.15
N HIS A 172 -42.69 14.07 15.99
CA HIS A 172 -43.49 12.87 15.78
C HIS A 172 -44.22 12.94 14.42
N LEU A 173 -44.20 11.83 13.66
CA LEU A 173 -44.75 11.68 12.30
C LEU A 173 -44.06 12.52 11.21
N CYS A 174 -42.84 13.04 11.44
CA CYS A 174 -42.10 13.65 10.36
C CYS A 174 -41.57 12.58 9.38
N LYS A 175 -41.51 12.94 8.10
CA LYS A 175 -41.05 12.06 7.03
C LYS A 175 -39.53 12.02 7.00
N VAL A 176 -38.97 10.83 6.71
CA VAL A 176 -37.53 10.68 6.46
C VAL A 176 -37.21 11.26 5.08
N GLU A 177 -36.52 12.38 5.08
CA GLU A 177 -35.91 13.02 3.91
C GLU A 177 -34.45 12.58 3.71
N GLN A 178 -34.03 12.56 2.44
CA GLN A 178 -32.65 12.25 2.02
C GLN A 178 -31.68 13.37 2.43
N GLY A 179 -30.39 13.04 2.56
CA GLY A 179 -29.35 14.01 2.89
C GLY A 179 -29.57 14.71 4.24
N THR A 180 -30.19 13.99 5.18
CA THR A 180 -30.57 14.51 6.49
C THR A 180 -30.02 13.64 7.62
N ILE A 181 -29.43 14.28 8.62
CA ILE A 181 -29.00 13.68 9.88
C ILE A 181 -30.10 13.91 10.93
N TYR A 182 -30.65 12.82 11.46
CA TYR A 182 -31.64 12.82 12.53
C TYR A 182 -31.00 12.49 13.87
N ILE A 183 -31.18 13.37 14.85
CA ILE A 183 -30.68 13.17 16.21
C ILE A 183 -31.84 12.79 17.12
N ALA A 184 -31.74 11.65 17.80
CA ALA A 184 -32.76 11.20 18.73
C ALA A 184 -32.92 12.21 19.89
N PRO A 185 -34.12 12.79 20.12
CA PRO A 185 -34.31 13.78 21.16
C PRO A 185 -34.31 13.14 22.56
N PRO A 186 -33.76 13.81 23.60
CA PRO A 186 -33.81 13.33 24.98
C PRO A 186 -35.24 13.08 25.46
N GLY A 187 -35.46 12.01 26.22
CA GLY A 187 -36.77 11.69 26.80
C GLY A 187 -37.75 10.99 25.85
N TYR A 188 -37.37 10.75 24.60
CA TYR A 188 -38.16 9.98 23.63
C TYR A 188 -37.36 8.80 23.06
N HIS A 189 -38.04 7.70 22.74
CA HIS A 189 -37.51 6.72 21.82
C HIS A 189 -37.79 7.18 20.38
N LEU A 190 -36.76 7.17 19.54
CA LEU A 190 -36.89 7.37 18.10
C LEU A 190 -37.06 6.01 17.42
N LYS A 191 -38.13 5.85 16.64
CA LYS A 191 -38.39 4.67 15.80
C LYS A 191 -38.68 5.13 14.38
N VAL A 192 -38.35 4.30 13.40
CA VAL A 192 -38.70 4.54 11.99
C VAL A 192 -39.55 3.39 11.47
N ALA A 193 -40.64 3.71 10.78
CA ALA A 193 -41.46 2.74 10.07
C ALA A 193 -42.21 3.41 8.91
N ASN A 194 -42.23 2.75 7.75
CA ASN A 194 -42.91 3.22 6.53
C ASN A 194 -42.47 4.64 6.12
N GLY A 195 -41.17 4.93 6.22
CA GLY A 195 -40.59 6.23 5.91
C GLY A 195 -40.97 7.38 6.87
N LEU A 196 -41.58 7.08 8.02
CA LEU A 196 -41.96 8.06 9.04
C LEU A 196 -41.21 7.84 10.35
N ILE A 197 -40.89 8.93 11.04
CA ILE A 197 -40.25 8.93 12.35
C ILE A 197 -41.33 9.02 13.45
N TYR A 198 -41.29 8.08 14.39
CA TYR A 198 -42.16 8.04 15.56
C TYR A 198 -41.33 8.33 16.81
N LEU A 199 -41.75 9.33 17.55
CA LEU A 199 -41.27 9.59 18.91
C LEU A 199 -42.24 9.00 19.92
N THR A 200 -41.76 8.12 20.81
CA THR A 200 -42.58 7.51 21.86
C THR A 200 -42.01 7.73 23.26
N HIS A 201 -42.89 7.80 24.25
CA HIS A 201 -42.53 7.85 25.68
C HIS A 201 -42.64 6.46 26.34
N ASP A 202 -42.39 5.40 25.58
CA ASP A 202 -42.39 4.04 26.12
C ASP A 202 -41.39 3.92 27.29
N ALA A 203 -41.54 2.84 28.07
CA ALA A 203 -40.65 2.57 29.18
C ALA A 203 -39.18 2.53 28.73
N LYS A 204 -38.28 3.06 29.57
CA LYS A 204 -36.85 3.07 29.31
C LYS A 204 -36.35 1.65 29.02
N VAL A 205 -35.54 1.49 27.98
CA VAL A 205 -34.89 0.22 27.62
C VAL A 205 -33.45 0.31 28.07
N CYS A 206 -32.98 -0.67 28.84
CA CYS A 206 -31.63 -0.65 29.42
C CYS A 206 -31.33 0.66 30.18
N PHE A 207 -32.35 1.18 30.89
CA PHE A 207 -32.35 2.47 31.61
C PHE A 207 -32.18 3.73 30.74
N ALA A 208 -32.20 3.61 29.41
CA ALA A 208 -32.01 4.72 28.48
C ALA A 208 -33.29 5.09 27.70
N ARG A 209 -33.44 6.38 27.41
CA ARG A 209 -34.45 6.95 26.50
C ARG A 209 -33.94 8.32 25.99
N PRO A 210 -33.39 8.40 24.77
CA PRO A 210 -33.45 7.40 23.70
C PRO A 210 -32.59 6.16 23.96
N SER A 211 -33.00 5.03 23.38
CA SER A 211 -32.27 3.74 23.45
C SER A 211 -31.76 3.35 22.07
N ILE A 212 -30.53 2.81 22.05
CA ILE A 212 -29.85 2.33 20.84
C ILE A 212 -30.58 1.11 20.28
N ASP A 213 -30.93 0.15 21.14
CA ASP A 213 -31.66 -1.07 20.76
C ASP A 213 -32.97 -0.75 20.04
N VAL A 214 -33.73 0.21 20.56
CA VAL A 214 -35.03 0.59 20.00
C VAL A 214 -34.89 1.16 18.60
N LEU A 215 -33.94 2.08 18.41
CA LEU A 215 -33.70 2.71 17.12
C LEU A 215 -33.17 1.70 16.11
N PHE A 216 -32.10 0.97 16.45
CA PHE A 216 -31.46 -0.02 15.59
C PHE A 216 -32.45 -1.09 15.14
N LYS A 217 -33.28 -1.60 16.05
CA LYS A 217 -34.31 -2.58 15.72
C LYS A 217 -35.33 -2.04 14.73
N SER A 218 -35.85 -0.82 14.95
CA SER A 218 -36.84 -0.23 14.03
C SER A 218 -36.26 0.00 12.63
N LEU A 219 -35.04 0.53 12.55
CA LEU A 219 -34.35 0.76 11.28
C LEU A 219 -34.00 -0.55 10.58
N SER A 220 -33.65 -1.61 11.32
CA SER A 220 -33.39 -2.93 10.74
C SER A 220 -34.60 -3.52 10.01
N LEU A 221 -35.81 -3.25 10.52
CA LEU A 221 -37.05 -3.66 9.88
C LEU A 221 -37.36 -2.82 8.63
N GLU A 222 -37.05 -1.52 8.68
CA GLU A 222 -37.30 -0.58 7.58
C GLU A 222 -36.34 -0.75 6.39
N TYR A 223 -35.04 -0.84 6.68
CA TYR A 223 -33.98 -0.78 5.66
C TYR A 223 -33.32 -2.13 5.38
N GLY A 224 -33.48 -3.12 6.29
CA GLY A 224 -32.93 -4.46 6.16
C GLY A 224 -31.44 -4.44 5.81
N LYS A 225 -31.10 -5.10 4.71
CA LYS A 225 -29.72 -5.20 4.22
C LYS A 225 -29.08 -3.89 3.76
N GLY A 226 -29.90 -2.88 3.43
CA GLY A 226 -29.43 -1.54 3.07
C GLY A 226 -29.06 -0.68 4.29
N LEU A 227 -28.91 -1.26 5.48
CA LEU A 227 -28.58 -0.54 6.70
C LEU A 227 -27.19 -0.91 7.20
N VAL A 228 -26.40 0.12 7.51
CA VAL A 228 -25.14 0.00 8.24
C VAL A 228 -25.30 0.63 9.62
N GLY A 229 -25.05 -0.15 10.67
CA GLY A 229 -25.09 0.30 12.05
C GLY A 229 -23.69 0.37 12.68
N LEU A 230 -23.33 1.53 13.21
CA LEU A 230 -22.10 1.78 13.94
C LEU A 230 -22.41 1.71 15.44
N LEU A 231 -21.84 0.74 16.14
CA LEU A 231 -21.92 0.64 17.60
C LEU A 231 -20.60 1.14 18.22
N LEU A 232 -20.66 2.33 18.81
CA LEU A 232 -19.55 3.02 19.44
C LEU A 232 -19.48 2.71 20.94
N CYS A 233 -18.44 3.23 21.61
CA CYS A 233 -18.21 3.03 23.04
C CYS A 233 -19.42 3.34 23.94
N GLY A 234 -19.49 2.63 25.07
CA GLY A 234 -20.52 2.84 26.07
C GLY A 234 -20.35 1.95 27.29
N LEU A 235 -20.99 2.34 28.40
CA LEU A 235 -20.89 1.68 29.70
C LEU A 235 -22.03 0.68 29.99
N ASN A 236 -23.03 0.58 29.12
CA ASN A 236 -24.18 -0.32 29.29
C ASN A 236 -24.28 -1.34 28.14
N ILE A 237 -25.36 -2.13 28.11
CA ILE A 237 -25.60 -3.14 27.07
C ILE A 237 -26.58 -2.69 25.98
N ASP A 238 -27.07 -1.46 26.06
CA ASP A 238 -28.04 -0.93 25.10
C ASP A 238 -27.37 -0.73 23.75
N GLY A 239 -27.82 -1.47 22.74
CA GLY A 239 -27.23 -1.55 21.41
C GLY A 239 -26.92 -2.98 21.00
N VAL A 240 -26.67 -3.89 21.96
CA VAL A 240 -26.34 -5.30 21.65
C VAL A 240 -27.54 -6.01 21.00
N ALA A 241 -28.75 -5.84 21.55
CA ALA A 241 -29.95 -6.44 20.98
C ALA A 241 -30.36 -5.78 19.65
N GLY A 242 -30.09 -4.48 19.50
CA GLY A 242 -30.25 -3.73 18.27
C GLY A 242 -29.33 -4.23 17.17
N CYS A 243 -28.04 -4.44 17.46
CA CYS A 243 -27.09 -5.06 16.56
C CYS A 243 -27.50 -6.48 16.16
N GLN A 244 -28.03 -7.28 17.10
CA GLN A 244 -28.58 -8.59 16.77
C GLN A 244 -29.75 -8.47 15.78
N ALA A 245 -30.65 -7.51 16.00
CA ALA A 245 -31.76 -7.26 15.08
C ALA A 245 -31.28 -6.82 13.70
N LEU A 246 -30.27 -5.92 13.62
CA LEU A 246 -29.63 -5.53 12.36
C LEU A 246 -29.15 -6.74 11.57
N ARG A 247 -28.34 -7.61 12.20
CA ARG A 247 -27.80 -8.81 11.54
C ARG A 247 -28.88 -9.78 11.11
N THR A 248 -29.89 -10.02 11.95
CA THR A 248 -31.02 -10.90 11.62
C THR A 248 -31.77 -10.44 10.36
N HIS A 249 -31.86 -9.13 10.12
CA HIS A 249 -32.47 -8.55 8.91
C HIS A 249 -31.46 -8.27 7.78
N GLY A 250 -30.22 -8.74 7.95
CA GLY A 250 -29.14 -8.69 6.97
C GLY A 250 -28.43 -7.34 6.85
N GLY A 251 -28.68 -6.39 7.76
CA GLY A 251 -27.89 -5.17 7.88
C GLY A 251 -26.47 -5.45 8.37
N THR A 252 -25.56 -4.52 8.10
CA THR A 252 -24.14 -4.63 8.48
C THR A 252 -23.89 -3.95 9.83
N VAL A 253 -23.20 -4.62 10.74
CA VAL A 253 -22.79 -4.05 12.02
C VAL A 253 -21.28 -3.79 12.05
N LEU A 254 -20.93 -2.51 12.12
CA LEU A 254 -19.58 -2.03 12.38
C LEU A 254 -19.42 -1.79 13.88
N LEU A 255 -18.56 -2.57 14.49
CA LEU A 255 -18.28 -2.51 15.92
C LEU A 255 -16.99 -1.72 16.15
N GLU A 256 -17.04 -0.77 17.08
CA GLU A 256 -15.86 0.02 17.40
C GLU A 256 -14.76 -0.84 18.04
N ASP A 257 -13.51 -0.63 17.62
CA ASP A 257 -12.37 -1.23 18.29
C ASP A 257 -12.27 -0.73 19.74
N SER A 258 -12.39 -1.67 20.67
CA SER A 258 -12.29 -1.45 22.11
C SER A 258 -10.99 -0.75 22.51
N ALA A 259 -9.90 -0.86 21.72
CA ALA A 259 -8.65 -0.15 21.95
C ALA A 259 -8.77 1.38 21.83
N GLU A 260 -9.75 1.89 21.08
CA GLU A 260 -10.03 3.32 20.94
C GLU A 260 -11.04 3.83 21.98
N CYS A 261 -11.60 2.94 22.80
CA CYS A 261 -12.64 3.29 23.75
C CYS A 261 -12.10 3.67 25.13
N SER A 262 -12.57 4.81 25.66
CA SER A 262 -12.50 5.10 27.10
C SER A 262 -13.42 4.17 27.91
N ALA A 263 -14.55 3.77 27.32
CA ALA A 263 -15.56 2.89 27.90
C ALA A 263 -15.90 1.72 26.95
N PRO A 264 -15.09 0.64 26.91
CA PRO A 264 -15.24 -0.44 25.94
C PRO A 264 -16.35 -1.46 26.27
N PHE A 265 -17.07 -1.30 27.38
CA PHE A 265 -18.00 -2.33 27.87
C PHE A 265 -19.06 -2.72 26.84
N LEU A 266 -19.72 -1.74 26.21
CA LEU A 266 -20.75 -1.97 25.19
C LEU A 266 -20.21 -2.76 23.98
N PRO A 267 -19.15 -2.29 23.27
CA PRO A 267 -18.63 -3.04 22.14
C PRO A 267 -18.08 -4.42 22.54
N ASP A 268 -17.48 -4.57 23.72
CA ASP A 268 -16.99 -5.86 24.22
C ASP A 268 -18.13 -6.89 24.40
N GLN A 269 -19.32 -6.46 24.82
CA GLN A 269 -20.47 -7.35 24.96
C GLN A 269 -20.97 -7.85 23.61
N ALA A 270 -21.09 -6.96 22.62
CA ALA A 270 -21.45 -7.36 21.26
C ALA A 270 -20.40 -8.31 20.65
N ARG A 271 -19.10 -8.03 20.87
CA ARG A 271 -18.00 -8.88 20.43
C ARG A 271 -18.05 -10.28 21.04
N LYS A 272 -18.24 -10.40 22.36
CA LYS A 272 -18.32 -11.69 23.06
C LYS A 272 -19.44 -12.60 22.55
N GLN A 273 -20.53 -12.00 22.08
CA GLN A 273 -21.68 -12.70 21.54
C GLN A 273 -21.58 -12.94 20.02
N GLY A 274 -20.51 -12.46 19.37
CA GLY A 274 -20.34 -12.57 17.91
C GLY A 274 -21.33 -11.71 17.10
N ILE A 275 -21.84 -10.63 17.69
CA ILE A 275 -22.88 -9.78 17.11
C ILE A 275 -22.23 -8.57 16.41
N TYR A 276 -21.45 -8.86 15.38
CA TYR A 276 -20.81 -7.86 14.52
C TYR A 276 -20.46 -8.49 13.18
N ASP A 277 -20.20 -7.65 12.17
CA ASP A 277 -19.60 -8.09 10.91
C ASP A 277 -18.13 -7.69 10.86
N TYR A 278 -17.81 -6.46 11.30
CA TYR A 278 -16.43 -5.98 11.33
C TYR A 278 -16.13 -5.21 12.61
N ILE A 279 -14.88 -5.33 13.09
CA ILE A 279 -14.33 -4.49 14.17
C ILE A 279 -13.38 -3.50 13.52
N MET A 280 -13.59 -2.21 13.75
CA MET A 280 -12.91 -1.13 13.05
C MET A 280 -12.72 0.08 13.97
N GLY A 281 -11.67 0.86 13.76
CA GLY A 281 -11.54 2.19 14.34
C GLY A 281 -12.48 3.19 13.67
N ILE A 282 -12.62 4.39 14.26
CA ILE A 282 -13.54 5.39 13.71
C ILE A 282 -13.14 5.84 12.30
N ARG A 283 -11.84 5.88 12.00
CA ARG A 283 -11.29 6.29 10.70
C ARG A 283 -11.65 5.29 9.60
N GLU A 284 -11.52 4.00 9.90
CA GLU A 284 -11.89 2.90 9.04
C GLU A 284 -13.40 2.88 8.79
N MET A 285 -14.21 3.08 9.84
CA MET A 285 -15.66 3.18 9.69
C MET A 285 -16.07 4.36 8.80
N THR A 286 -15.45 5.53 8.98
CA THR A 286 -15.70 6.70 8.12
C THR A 286 -15.32 6.41 6.67
N SER A 287 -14.14 5.83 6.42
CA SER A 287 -13.72 5.43 5.08
C SER A 287 -14.69 4.43 4.46
N TYR A 288 -15.09 3.40 5.22
CA TYR A 288 -16.03 2.36 4.79
C TYR A 288 -17.35 2.96 4.32
N VAL A 289 -17.99 3.79 5.17
CA VAL A 289 -19.27 4.41 4.82
C VAL A 289 -19.10 5.42 3.69
N ALA A 290 -18.06 6.26 3.71
CA ALA A 290 -17.82 7.24 2.64
C ALA A 290 -17.66 6.55 1.27
N SER A 291 -16.98 5.41 1.22
CA SER A 291 -16.74 4.69 -0.03
C SER A 291 -18.00 4.14 -0.70
N THR A 292 -19.09 3.96 0.06
CA THR A 292 -20.39 3.58 -0.52
C THR A 292 -20.92 4.63 -1.48
N THR A 293 -20.54 5.91 -1.29
CA THR A 293 -20.93 7.03 -2.15
C THR A 293 -20.24 7.00 -3.52
N ALA A 294 -19.11 6.27 -3.65
CA ALA A 294 -18.44 6.06 -4.92
C ALA A 294 -19.32 5.20 -5.85
N LYS A 295 -19.61 5.70 -7.06
CA LYS A 295 -20.32 4.91 -8.07
C LYS A 295 -19.35 4.15 -8.95
N PRO A 296 -19.66 2.90 -9.34
CA PRO A 296 -18.85 2.16 -10.30
C PRO A 296 -18.69 2.95 -11.60
N GLY A 297 -17.45 3.06 -12.10
CA GLY A 297 -17.12 3.78 -13.33
C GLY A 297 -17.03 5.30 -13.21
N GLU A 298 -17.36 5.90 -12.06
CA GLU A 298 -17.07 7.32 -11.79
C GLU A 298 -15.62 7.49 -11.33
N GLU A 299 -15.03 8.64 -11.62
CA GLU A 299 -13.70 8.99 -11.13
C GLU A 299 -13.75 9.12 -9.61
N LEU A 300 -12.86 8.41 -8.91
CA LEU A 300 -12.67 8.58 -7.47
C LEU A 300 -12.32 10.03 -7.16
N SER A 301 -12.82 10.53 -6.03
CA SER A 301 -12.51 11.88 -5.55
C SER A 301 -11.30 11.87 -4.62
N SER A 302 -10.65 13.03 -4.46
CA SER A 302 -9.55 13.24 -3.51
C SER A 302 -9.94 12.86 -2.09
N GLU A 303 -11.14 13.25 -1.67
CA GLU A 303 -11.62 13.09 -0.30
C GLU A 303 -11.77 11.60 0.04
N LEU A 304 -12.31 10.79 -0.88
CA LEU A 304 -12.47 9.36 -0.65
C LEU A 304 -11.12 8.63 -0.55
N ILE A 305 -10.15 9.03 -1.38
CA ILE A 305 -8.81 8.47 -1.32
C ILE A 305 -8.10 8.91 -0.04
N ASP A 306 -8.20 10.18 0.35
CA ASP A 306 -7.57 10.68 1.57
C ASP A 306 -8.13 9.97 2.83
N LEU A 307 -9.44 9.71 2.90
CA LEU A 307 -10.04 8.91 3.98
C LEU A 307 -9.53 7.47 4.00
N PHE A 308 -9.41 6.85 2.83
CA PHE A 308 -8.85 5.51 2.72
C PHE A 308 -7.38 5.48 3.16
N LEU A 309 -6.57 6.46 2.76
CA LEU A 309 -5.18 6.55 3.17
C LEU A 309 -5.03 6.82 4.67
N GLU A 310 -5.93 7.60 5.28
CA GLU A 310 -5.96 7.81 6.72
C GLU A 310 -6.32 6.51 7.46
N ALA A 311 -7.34 5.78 7.00
CA ALA A 311 -7.70 4.47 7.54
C ALA A 311 -6.54 3.47 7.40
N LEU A 312 -5.85 3.44 6.25
CA LEU A 312 -4.67 2.59 6.04
C LEU A 312 -3.53 2.90 7.00
N ASN A 313 -3.23 4.19 7.20
CA ASN A 313 -2.18 4.61 8.12
C ASN A 313 -2.52 4.22 9.56
N HIS A 314 -3.80 4.31 9.94
CA HIS A 314 -4.24 3.91 11.26
C HIS A 314 -4.17 2.38 11.47
N CYS A 315 -4.65 1.59 10.50
CA CYS A 315 -4.60 0.13 10.52
C CYS A 315 -3.18 -0.45 10.49
N TYR A 316 -2.32 0.08 9.63
CA TYR A 316 -1.05 -0.57 9.27
C TYR A 316 0.19 0.29 9.53
N GLY A 317 0.05 1.57 9.86
CA GLY A 317 1.17 2.48 10.15
C GLY A 317 1.89 3.05 8.92
N TYR A 318 1.36 2.84 7.71
CA TYR A 318 1.97 3.34 6.47
C TYR A 318 1.27 4.59 5.96
N ASP A 319 1.97 5.73 6.00
CA ASP A 319 1.40 7.03 5.66
C ASP A 319 1.65 7.43 4.19
N TYR A 320 0.65 7.25 3.34
CA TYR A 320 0.67 7.72 1.95
C TYR A 320 0.00 9.07 1.74
N ARG A 321 -0.53 9.74 2.77
CA ARG A 321 -1.30 10.98 2.62
C ARG A 321 -0.47 12.14 2.08
N GLY A 322 0.85 12.08 2.29
CA GLY A 322 1.81 13.01 1.72
C GLY A 322 2.15 12.75 0.24
N TYR A 323 1.62 11.69 -0.39
CA TYR A 323 1.84 11.37 -1.79
C TYR A 323 0.88 12.13 -2.71
N GLN A 324 1.26 12.31 -3.97
CA GLN A 324 0.44 12.97 -4.97
C GLN A 324 -0.81 12.15 -5.29
N TYR A 325 -1.97 12.80 -5.22
CA TYR A 325 -3.28 12.20 -5.45
C TYR A 325 -3.34 11.38 -6.75
N THR A 326 -2.91 11.98 -7.86
CA THR A 326 -2.93 11.35 -9.19
C THR A 326 -2.08 10.08 -9.26
N THR A 327 -0.98 10.03 -8.50
CA THR A 327 -0.13 8.84 -8.40
C THR A 327 -0.84 7.74 -7.63
N VAL A 328 -1.34 8.04 -6.44
CA VAL A 328 -2.06 7.08 -5.59
C VAL A 328 -3.27 6.50 -6.32
N LYS A 329 -4.11 7.37 -6.91
CA LYS A 329 -5.29 6.96 -7.66
C LYS A 329 -4.95 5.97 -8.77
N ARG A 330 -3.93 6.28 -9.60
CA ARG A 330 -3.50 5.38 -10.68
C ARG A 330 -3.04 4.01 -10.17
N ARG A 331 -2.46 3.94 -8.96
CA ARG A 331 -2.07 2.68 -8.31
C ARG A 331 -3.27 1.89 -7.80
N ILE A 332 -4.22 2.57 -7.17
CA ILE A 332 -5.52 1.98 -6.79
C ILE A 332 -6.20 1.38 -8.02
N ASP A 333 -6.36 2.16 -9.10
CA ASP A 333 -7.01 1.71 -10.34
C ASP A 333 -6.29 0.50 -10.96
N LYS A 334 -4.96 0.48 -10.94
CA LYS A 334 -4.17 -0.66 -11.44
C LYS A 334 -4.40 -1.90 -10.59
N LEU A 335 -4.36 -1.78 -9.27
CA LEU A 335 -4.55 -2.92 -8.38
C LEU A 335 -5.98 -3.46 -8.44
N MET A 336 -6.98 -2.59 -8.51
CA MET A 336 -8.38 -2.99 -8.73
C MET A 336 -8.54 -3.85 -9.99
N ARG A 337 -7.94 -3.43 -11.12
CA ARG A 337 -7.94 -4.24 -12.35
C ARG A 337 -7.23 -5.58 -12.20
N LEU A 338 -6.09 -5.60 -11.52
CA LEU A 338 -5.32 -6.83 -11.29
C LEU A 338 -6.04 -7.84 -10.38
N LEU A 339 -6.83 -7.34 -9.42
CA LEU A 339 -7.61 -8.15 -8.50
C LEU A 339 -9.04 -8.44 -9.00
N GLU A 340 -9.40 -7.94 -10.18
CA GLU A 340 -10.76 -8.02 -10.75
C GLU A 340 -11.83 -7.48 -9.77
N ILE A 341 -11.54 -6.35 -9.13
CA ILE A 341 -12.45 -5.65 -8.23
C ILE A 341 -13.01 -4.42 -8.94
N ASP A 342 -14.32 -4.43 -9.21
CA ASP A 342 -14.97 -3.42 -10.06
C ASP A 342 -15.33 -2.11 -9.33
N ASP A 343 -15.33 -2.10 -8.00
CA ASP A 343 -15.76 -0.95 -7.20
C ASP A 343 -14.83 -0.65 -6.02
N PHE A 344 -14.70 0.65 -5.72
CA PHE A 344 -13.77 1.12 -4.71
C PHE A 344 -14.17 0.74 -3.28
N HIS A 345 -15.46 0.60 -2.99
CA HIS A 345 -15.93 0.16 -1.67
C HIS A 345 -15.43 -1.26 -1.38
N SER A 346 -15.68 -2.20 -2.30
CA SER A 346 -15.18 -3.58 -2.19
C SER A 346 -13.66 -3.66 -2.17
N PHE A 347 -12.98 -2.78 -2.92
CA PHE A 347 -11.52 -2.69 -2.92
C PHE A 347 -10.99 -2.27 -1.55
N GLN A 348 -11.39 -1.10 -1.04
CA GLN A 348 -10.86 -0.60 0.22
C GLN A 348 -11.18 -1.53 1.38
N HIS A 349 -12.38 -2.10 1.39
CA HIS A 349 -12.84 -3.01 2.43
C HIS A 349 -11.94 -4.25 2.52
N GLN A 350 -11.55 -4.81 1.37
CA GLN A 350 -10.64 -5.94 1.32
C GLN A 350 -9.22 -5.56 1.75
N ILE A 351 -8.71 -4.41 1.32
CA ILE A 351 -7.36 -3.96 1.73
C ILE A 351 -7.30 -3.70 3.24
N LEU A 352 -8.32 -3.07 3.82
CA LEU A 352 -8.36 -2.74 5.26
C LEU A 352 -8.48 -3.98 6.15
N LEU A 353 -9.09 -5.07 5.67
CA LEU A 353 -9.34 -6.27 6.47
C LEU A 353 -8.39 -7.45 6.21
N ASP A 354 -7.71 -7.47 5.06
CA ASP A 354 -6.80 -8.55 4.68
C ASP A 354 -5.35 -8.03 4.63
N PRO A 355 -4.51 -8.34 5.64
CA PRO A 355 -3.11 -7.97 5.66
C PRO A 355 -2.31 -8.50 4.45
N GLY A 356 -2.72 -9.62 3.85
CA GLY A 356 -2.12 -10.17 2.64
C GLY A 356 -2.40 -9.32 1.41
N LEU A 357 -3.64 -8.85 1.25
CA LEU A 357 -3.99 -7.89 0.18
C LEU A 357 -3.37 -6.52 0.45
N PHE A 358 -3.29 -6.08 1.70
CA PHE A 358 -2.55 -4.86 2.06
C PHE A 358 -1.07 -4.95 1.64
N ARG A 359 -0.38 -6.07 1.88
CA ARG A 359 1.00 -6.24 1.38
C ARG A 359 1.09 -6.09 -0.14
N ARG A 360 0.12 -6.60 -0.89
CA ARG A 360 0.05 -6.39 -2.36
C ARG A 360 -0.19 -4.93 -2.74
N PHE A 361 -1.05 -4.23 -1.99
CA PHE A 361 -1.26 -2.79 -2.17
C PHE A 361 0.01 -2.00 -1.93
N TYR A 362 0.67 -2.23 -0.79
CA TYR A 362 1.94 -1.60 -0.44
C TYR A 362 3.02 -1.78 -1.52
N GLN A 363 3.13 -3.00 -2.09
CA GLN A 363 4.03 -3.27 -3.21
C GLN A 363 3.68 -2.44 -4.44
N GLU A 364 2.41 -2.44 -4.85
CA GLU A 364 1.94 -1.74 -6.06
C GLU A 364 2.08 -0.21 -5.94
N MET A 365 2.15 0.33 -4.72
CA MET A 365 2.40 1.77 -4.52
C MET A 365 3.76 2.22 -5.05
N SER A 366 4.72 1.32 -5.20
CA SER A 366 6.06 1.62 -5.72
C SER A 366 6.08 1.66 -7.24
N VAL A 367 6.82 2.61 -7.82
CA VAL A 367 6.91 2.78 -9.28
C VAL A 367 8.23 2.21 -9.78
N GLU A 368 8.18 1.03 -10.41
CA GLU A 368 9.38 0.27 -10.76
C GLU A 368 9.87 0.48 -12.21
N VAL A 369 9.59 1.63 -12.84
CA VAL A 369 10.08 1.85 -14.21
C VAL A 369 11.46 2.48 -14.17
N THR A 370 12.48 1.70 -14.49
CA THR A 370 13.87 2.14 -14.64
C THR A 370 14.56 1.42 -15.82
N SER A 371 15.72 1.92 -16.23
CA SER A 371 16.53 1.36 -17.31
C SER A 371 17.99 1.75 -17.15
N PHE A 372 18.90 0.96 -17.70
CA PHE A 372 20.33 1.27 -17.65
C PHE A 372 20.61 2.59 -18.35
N PHE A 373 21.46 3.42 -17.73
CA PHE A 373 21.84 4.74 -18.23
C PHE A 373 20.63 5.65 -18.57
N ARG A 374 19.50 5.51 -17.86
CA ARG A 374 18.31 6.36 -18.05
C ARG A 374 18.70 7.84 -18.01
N HIS A 375 18.18 8.66 -18.93
CA HIS A 375 18.60 10.05 -19.12
C HIS A 375 20.14 10.16 -19.29
N PRO A 376 20.68 9.61 -20.39
CA PRO A 376 22.11 9.37 -20.55
C PRO A 376 22.96 10.64 -20.53
N ASP A 377 22.38 11.78 -20.88
CA ASP A 377 23.02 13.10 -20.77
C ASP A 377 23.37 13.48 -19.32
N GLN A 378 22.60 13.05 -18.32
CA GLN A 378 22.97 13.26 -16.92
C GLN A 378 24.22 12.44 -16.58
N PHE A 379 24.24 11.15 -16.94
CA PHE A 379 25.40 10.28 -16.71
C PHE A 379 26.65 10.75 -17.47
N LYS A 380 26.48 11.31 -18.67
CA LYS A 380 27.57 11.95 -19.41
C LYS A 380 28.19 13.12 -18.64
N ARG A 381 27.37 14.03 -18.11
CA ARG A 381 27.84 15.14 -17.28
C ARG A 381 28.49 14.65 -15.99
N MET A 382 27.94 13.63 -15.34
CA MET A 382 28.58 13.04 -14.16
C MET A 382 29.97 12.48 -14.50
N ARG A 383 30.10 11.77 -15.63
CA ARG A 383 31.37 11.21 -16.13
C ARG A 383 32.40 12.31 -16.42
N GLU A 384 31.99 13.41 -17.04
CA GLU A 384 32.89 14.45 -17.54
C GLU A 384 33.23 15.52 -16.48
N GLU A 385 32.31 15.83 -15.55
CA GLU A 385 32.41 17.01 -14.68
C GLU A 385 32.40 16.69 -13.18
N ILE A 386 31.70 15.63 -12.73
CA ILE A 386 31.52 15.34 -11.30
C ILE A 386 32.51 14.30 -10.80
N LEU A 387 32.53 13.13 -11.46
CA LEU A 387 33.36 12.00 -11.04
C LEU A 387 34.87 12.32 -11.03
N PRO A 388 35.43 13.11 -11.97
CA PRO A 388 36.83 13.53 -11.88
C PRO A 388 37.16 14.34 -10.61
N TYR A 389 36.23 15.17 -10.12
CA TYR A 389 36.39 15.86 -8.84
C TYR A 389 36.30 14.88 -7.66
N LEU A 390 35.30 13.98 -7.69
CA LEU A 390 35.09 12.98 -6.65
C LEU A 390 36.21 11.93 -6.58
N ASP A 391 36.99 11.78 -7.65
CA ASP A 391 38.18 10.92 -7.70
C ASP A 391 39.27 11.35 -6.70
N SER A 392 39.29 12.63 -6.31
CA SER A 392 40.22 13.12 -5.28
C SER A 392 39.98 12.52 -3.88
N PHE A 393 38.80 11.94 -3.62
CA PHE A 393 38.48 11.32 -2.34
C PHE A 393 39.14 9.94 -2.23
N PRO A 394 39.74 9.60 -1.06
CA PRO A 394 40.39 8.31 -0.86
C PRO A 394 39.39 7.15 -0.83
N ARG A 395 38.14 7.42 -0.43
CA ARG A 395 37.01 6.49 -0.51
C ARG A 395 35.78 7.26 -0.94
N LEU A 396 35.03 6.68 -1.86
CA LEU A 396 33.85 7.31 -2.42
C LEU A 396 32.59 6.57 -1.99
N LYS A 397 31.68 7.24 -1.28
CA LYS A 397 30.37 6.71 -0.91
C LYS A 397 29.29 7.37 -1.75
N ILE A 398 28.52 6.55 -2.47
CA ILE A 398 27.46 6.99 -3.38
C ILE A 398 26.16 6.38 -2.90
N TRP A 399 25.07 7.16 -2.87
CA TRP A 399 23.75 6.66 -2.54
C TRP A 399 22.82 6.76 -3.75
N SER A 400 22.29 5.63 -4.22
CA SER A 400 21.13 5.56 -5.11
C SER A 400 19.88 5.39 -4.25
N ALA A 401 19.14 6.49 -4.08
CA ALA A 401 17.98 6.65 -3.22
C ALA A 401 16.69 6.43 -4.03
N GLY A 402 16.07 5.27 -3.87
CA GLY A 402 14.98 4.76 -4.72
C GLY A 402 15.51 3.96 -5.90
N CYS A 403 16.28 2.90 -5.62
CA CYS A 403 17.01 2.15 -6.62
C CYS A 403 16.13 1.27 -7.53
N ALA A 404 14.86 1.07 -7.19
CA ALA A 404 13.93 0.19 -7.90
C ALA A 404 14.56 -1.19 -8.16
N SER A 405 14.47 -1.70 -9.40
CA SER A 405 15.04 -2.99 -9.85
C SER A 405 16.57 -3.00 -9.99
N GLY A 406 17.27 -1.89 -9.71
CA GLY A 406 18.72 -1.86 -9.59
C GLY A 406 19.49 -1.34 -10.82
N GLU A 407 18.84 -1.05 -11.95
CA GLU A 407 19.52 -0.60 -13.16
C GLU A 407 20.35 0.67 -12.94
N GLU A 408 19.90 1.61 -12.10
CA GLU A 408 20.68 2.81 -11.75
C GLU A 408 21.93 2.47 -10.96
N VAL A 409 21.82 1.51 -10.03
CA VAL A 409 22.91 1.07 -9.15
C VAL A 409 24.01 0.43 -9.98
N TYR A 410 23.64 -0.46 -10.89
CA TYR A 410 24.62 -1.09 -11.77
C TYR A 410 25.13 -0.13 -12.83
N THR A 411 24.32 0.83 -13.30
CA THR A 411 24.82 1.93 -14.15
C THR A 411 25.96 2.69 -13.47
N LEU A 412 25.82 3.00 -12.18
CA LEU A 412 26.89 3.64 -11.39
C LEU A 412 28.12 2.72 -11.27
N ALA A 413 27.92 1.44 -10.97
CA ALA A 413 29.02 0.48 -10.85
C ALA A 413 29.84 0.37 -12.15
N LEU A 414 29.15 0.23 -13.29
CA LEU A 414 29.74 0.20 -14.62
C LEU A 414 30.50 1.51 -14.94
N LEU A 415 29.89 2.65 -14.63
CA LEU A 415 30.50 3.95 -14.86
C LEU A 415 31.79 4.12 -14.04
N LEU A 416 31.78 3.72 -12.77
CA LEU A 416 32.94 3.80 -11.88
C LEU A 416 34.04 2.82 -12.29
N ASP A 417 33.69 1.63 -12.77
CA ASP A 417 34.65 0.65 -13.27
C ASP A 417 35.39 1.15 -14.51
N GLU A 418 34.65 1.74 -15.47
CA GLU A 418 35.26 2.37 -16.65
C GLU A 418 36.18 3.55 -16.32
N MET A 419 36.00 4.17 -15.16
CA MET A 419 36.83 5.27 -14.67
C MET A 419 37.91 4.80 -13.69
N GLU A 420 38.05 3.50 -13.45
CA GLU A 420 39.01 2.91 -12.50
C GLU A 420 38.79 3.39 -11.04
N MET A 421 37.55 3.78 -10.71
CA MET A 421 37.14 4.29 -9.40
C MET A 421 36.41 3.26 -8.55
N LEU A 422 35.98 2.13 -9.12
CA LEU A 422 35.12 1.15 -8.46
C LEU A 422 35.74 0.58 -7.18
N GLU A 423 37.03 0.23 -7.21
CA GLU A 423 37.72 -0.42 -6.08
C GLU A 423 37.77 0.43 -4.79
N LYS A 424 37.74 1.77 -4.92
CA LYS A 424 37.66 2.70 -3.78
C LYS A 424 36.24 3.19 -3.49
N SER A 425 35.24 2.69 -4.21
CA SER A 425 33.85 3.12 -4.13
C SER A 425 32.97 2.11 -3.40
N GLN A 426 31.97 2.63 -2.68
CA GLN A 426 30.87 1.88 -2.10
C GLN A 426 29.56 2.54 -2.49
N ILE A 427 28.72 1.80 -3.20
CA ILE A 427 27.38 2.22 -3.59
C ILE A 427 26.38 1.68 -2.57
N PHE A 428 25.56 2.57 -2.03
CA PHE A 428 24.43 2.27 -1.17
C PHE A 428 23.19 2.37 -2.03
N ALA A 429 22.44 1.28 -2.14
CA ALA A 429 21.24 1.19 -2.95
C ALA A 429 20.06 0.96 -2.02
N THR A 430 19.10 1.89 -2.02
CA THR A 430 17.96 1.76 -1.12
C THR A 430 16.63 1.96 -1.82
N ASP A 431 15.63 1.23 -1.35
CA ASP A 431 14.24 1.38 -1.78
C ASP A 431 13.30 1.07 -0.60
N ILE A 432 12.08 1.59 -0.65
CA ILE A 432 11.05 1.24 0.33
C ILE A 432 10.50 -0.16 0.04
N ASN A 433 10.56 -0.60 -1.22
CA ASN A 433 10.07 -1.87 -1.69
C ASN A 433 11.14 -2.97 -1.57
N HIS A 434 10.98 -3.83 -0.57
CA HIS A 434 11.86 -5.01 -0.36
C HIS A 434 11.95 -5.93 -1.58
N PHE A 435 10.88 -6.01 -2.37
CA PHE A 435 10.83 -6.88 -3.54
C PHE A 435 11.70 -6.34 -4.68
N ALA A 436 11.63 -5.03 -4.91
CA ALA A 436 12.50 -4.35 -5.86
C ALA A 436 13.99 -4.50 -5.47
N ILE A 437 14.29 -4.38 -4.17
CA ILE A 437 15.63 -4.66 -3.63
C ILE A 437 16.06 -6.10 -3.89
N SER A 438 15.18 -7.08 -3.68
CA SER A 438 15.48 -8.49 -3.91
C SER A 438 15.77 -8.76 -5.38
N HIS A 439 15.01 -8.13 -6.28
CA HIS A 439 15.27 -8.18 -7.72
C HIS A 439 16.62 -7.51 -8.06
N ALA A 440 16.90 -6.32 -7.52
CA ALA A 440 18.18 -5.63 -7.73
C ALA A 440 19.38 -6.45 -7.24
N LYS A 441 19.25 -7.11 -6.09
CA LYS A 441 20.26 -8.04 -5.55
C LYS A 441 20.52 -9.24 -6.45
N SER A 442 19.54 -9.69 -7.24
CA SER A 442 19.74 -10.81 -8.17
C SER A 442 20.71 -10.47 -9.31
N GLY A 443 20.77 -9.19 -9.71
CA GLY A 443 21.55 -8.75 -10.86
C GLY A 443 21.07 -9.32 -12.20
N LEU A 444 19.83 -9.82 -12.28
CA LEU A 444 19.23 -10.40 -13.49
C LEU A 444 18.24 -9.41 -14.10
N PHE A 445 18.42 -9.07 -15.39
CA PHE A 445 17.65 -8.04 -16.08
C PHE A 445 17.00 -8.53 -17.38
N PRO A 446 15.83 -7.98 -17.77
CA PRO A 446 15.13 -8.38 -19.00
C PRO A 446 15.93 -8.12 -20.29
N LEU A 447 15.85 -9.04 -21.25
CA LEU A 447 16.48 -8.87 -22.57
C LEU A 447 15.79 -7.83 -23.45
N GLN A 448 14.49 -7.61 -23.25
CA GLN A 448 13.68 -6.73 -24.09
C GLN A 448 14.19 -5.28 -24.07
N SER A 449 14.91 -4.89 -23.02
CA SER A 449 15.48 -3.54 -22.85
C SER A 449 16.89 -3.38 -23.44
N LEU A 450 17.50 -4.43 -23.99
CA LEU A 450 18.92 -4.45 -24.38
C LEU A 450 19.28 -3.36 -25.40
N GLU A 451 18.49 -3.18 -26.47
CA GLU A 451 18.75 -2.14 -27.49
C GLU A 451 18.70 -0.72 -26.90
N GLN A 452 17.71 -0.46 -26.04
CA GLN A 452 17.60 0.82 -25.35
C GLN A 452 18.78 1.04 -24.41
N ASN A 453 19.21 0.00 -23.69
CA ASN A 453 20.36 0.04 -22.78
C ASN A 453 21.65 0.34 -23.55
N ARG A 454 21.89 -0.32 -24.70
CA ARG A 454 23.03 -0.04 -25.60
C ARG A 454 23.04 1.41 -26.07
N SER A 455 21.90 1.90 -26.53
CA SER A 455 21.74 3.29 -27.00
C SER A 455 22.01 4.30 -25.87
N ASN A 456 21.42 4.09 -24.70
CA ASN A 456 21.63 4.94 -23.53
C ASN A 456 23.09 4.96 -23.10
N TYR A 457 23.73 3.79 -23.00
CA TYR A 457 25.13 3.67 -22.60
C TYR A 457 26.05 4.45 -23.56
N LEU A 458 25.87 4.31 -24.88
CA LEU A 458 26.65 5.09 -25.85
C LEU A 458 26.40 6.59 -25.72
N ALA A 459 25.13 6.99 -25.61
CA ALA A 459 24.76 8.39 -25.42
C ALA A 459 25.30 8.99 -24.11
N SER A 460 25.59 8.16 -23.10
CA SER A 460 26.19 8.58 -21.83
C SER A 460 27.71 8.77 -21.88
N GLY A 461 28.33 8.56 -23.04
CA GLY A 461 29.78 8.67 -23.22
C GLY A 461 30.54 7.36 -22.97
N GLY A 462 29.85 6.21 -23.01
CA GLY A 462 30.46 4.88 -22.96
C GLY A 462 31.51 4.70 -24.06
N LYS A 463 32.66 4.11 -23.70
CA LYS A 463 33.81 3.95 -24.63
C LYS A 463 33.91 2.56 -25.24
N LYS A 464 33.33 1.55 -24.58
CA LYS A 464 33.28 0.13 -25.00
C LYS A 464 31.92 -0.21 -25.62
N ASN A 465 31.59 -1.50 -25.72
CA ASN A 465 30.23 -1.98 -25.98
C ASN A 465 29.53 -2.28 -24.64
N PHE A 466 28.26 -1.88 -24.49
CA PHE A 466 27.45 -2.25 -23.32
C PHE A 466 27.45 -3.77 -23.07
N ASP A 467 27.43 -4.58 -24.12
CA ASP A 467 27.43 -6.04 -24.00
C ASP A 467 28.69 -6.61 -23.34
N SER A 468 29.81 -5.87 -23.36
CA SER A 468 31.04 -6.32 -22.70
C SER A 468 30.95 -6.28 -21.17
N HIS A 469 29.92 -5.65 -20.65
CA HIS A 469 29.69 -5.41 -19.23
C HIS A 469 28.66 -6.36 -18.61
N VAL A 470 27.95 -7.12 -19.44
CA VAL A 470 26.85 -8.00 -19.01
C VAL A 470 27.01 -9.38 -19.64
N GLU A 471 26.61 -10.41 -18.91
CA GLU A 471 26.48 -11.77 -19.45
C GLU A 471 25.08 -11.93 -20.06
N ASN A 472 24.99 -12.50 -21.25
CA ASN A 472 23.72 -12.78 -21.91
C ASN A 472 23.62 -14.28 -22.19
N ASN A 473 22.64 -14.95 -21.59
CA ASN A 473 22.42 -16.39 -21.77
C ASN A 473 21.25 -16.72 -22.72
N GLY A 474 20.64 -15.71 -23.36
CA GLY A 474 19.50 -15.86 -24.26
C GLY A 474 18.12 -15.74 -23.60
N LEU A 475 18.03 -15.74 -22.27
CA LEU A 475 16.77 -15.53 -21.52
C LEU A 475 16.74 -14.16 -20.82
N TYR A 476 17.86 -13.78 -20.22
CA TYR A 476 18.05 -12.52 -19.50
C TYR A 476 19.50 -12.04 -19.60
N LEU A 477 19.73 -10.80 -19.16
CA LEU A 477 21.05 -10.24 -18.91
C LEU A 477 21.44 -10.48 -17.45
N LYS A 478 22.70 -10.82 -17.19
CA LYS A 478 23.25 -10.99 -15.86
C LYS A 478 24.41 -10.03 -15.64
N ILE A 479 24.39 -9.34 -14.50
CA ILE A 479 25.54 -8.55 -14.05
C ILE A 479 26.60 -9.48 -13.46
N PRO A 480 27.89 -9.29 -13.82
CA PRO A 480 28.99 -10.03 -13.22
C PRO A 480 29.06 -9.89 -11.69
N ASP A 481 29.33 -10.99 -10.99
CA ASP A 481 29.24 -11.06 -9.52
C ASP A 481 30.21 -10.09 -8.79
N HIS A 482 31.32 -9.72 -9.44
CA HIS A 482 32.32 -8.83 -8.85
C HIS A 482 31.79 -7.43 -8.51
N TYR A 483 30.72 -6.95 -9.16
CA TYR A 483 30.12 -5.67 -8.82
C TYR A 483 29.39 -5.69 -7.47
N HIS A 484 28.85 -6.84 -7.05
CA HIS A 484 28.07 -6.95 -5.81
C HIS A 484 28.90 -6.61 -4.57
N LYS A 485 30.23 -6.85 -4.59
CA LYS A 485 31.13 -6.51 -3.47
C LYS A 485 31.19 -5.00 -3.19
N HIS A 486 30.81 -4.16 -4.16
CA HIS A 486 30.78 -2.70 -4.07
C HIS A 486 29.39 -2.12 -3.83
N ILE A 487 28.36 -2.96 -3.67
CA ILE A 487 26.98 -2.52 -3.57
C ILE A 487 26.37 -3.06 -2.28
N LEU A 488 25.81 -2.15 -1.47
CA LEU A 488 25.07 -2.49 -0.27
C LEU A 488 23.60 -2.14 -0.47
N PHE A 489 22.74 -3.15 -0.43
CA PHE A 489 21.30 -3.01 -0.61
C PHE A 489 20.56 -3.01 0.73
N TYR A 490 19.76 -1.98 0.98
CA TYR A 490 18.96 -1.84 2.20
C TYR A 490 17.53 -1.42 1.90
N GLN A 491 16.57 -1.93 2.69
CA GLN A 491 15.25 -1.32 2.74
C GLN A 491 15.35 -0.01 3.52
N HIS A 492 14.94 1.10 2.91
CA HIS A 492 14.98 2.42 3.54
C HIS A 492 13.89 3.32 2.98
N SER A 493 13.13 3.94 3.88
CA SER A 493 12.21 5.03 3.59
C SER A 493 12.93 6.38 3.70
N LEU A 494 12.89 7.15 2.60
CA LEU A 494 13.41 8.53 2.57
C LEU A 494 12.71 9.48 3.57
N ILE A 495 11.56 9.07 4.10
CA ILE A 495 10.71 9.86 4.99
C ILE A 495 10.91 9.41 6.45
N HIS A 496 10.85 8.10 6.71
CA HIS A 496 10.73 7.57 8.08
C HIS A 496 12.06 7.17 8.72
N ASP A 497 13.03 6.69 7.94
CA ASP A 497 14.21 6.02 8.50
C ASP A 497 15.37 6.99 8.78
N GLY A 498 15.23 8.25 8.37
CA GLY A 498 16.20 9.31 8.65
C GLY A 498 17.56 9.11 7.97
N VAL A 499 18.59 9.72 8.57
CA VAL A 499 19.97 9.75 8.06
C VAL A 499 20.75 8.57 8.61
N PHE A 500 21.43 7.81 7.73
CA PHE A 500 22.18 6.62 8.14
C PHE A 500 23.67 6.65 7.75
N ASN A 501 24.10 7.59 6.90
CA ASN A 501 25.51 7.74 6.52
C ASN A 501 25.77 9.14 5.95
N GLU A 502 27.04 9.43 5.70
CA GLU A 502 27.49 10.57 4.91
C GLU A 502 27.95 10.10 3.52
N PHE A 503 27.55 10.83 2.47
CA PHE A 503 27.78 10.51 1.05
C PHE A 503 28.39 11.68 0.30
N GLN A 504 29.28 11.40 -0.65
CA GLN A 504 29.81 12.43 -1.55
C GLN A 504 28.88 12.66 -2.75
N LEU A 505 28.05 11.67 -3.10
CA LEU A 505 27.12 11.74 -4.21
C LEU A 505 25.81 11.03 -3.83
N ILE A 506 24.68 11.73 -3.96
CA ILE A 506 23.33 11.16 -3.83
C ILE A 506 22.62 11.29 -5.18
N LEU A 507 22.06 10.18 -5.66
CA LEU A 507 21.12 10.14 -6.77
C LEU A 507 19.74 9.85 -6.19
N CYS A 508 18.78 10.75 -6.40
CA CYS A 508 17.39 10.52 -6.06
C CYS A 508 16.53 10.92 -7.26
N ARG A 509 16.41 9.98 -8.21
CA ARG A 509 15.91 10.28 -9.55
C ARG A 509 14.55 9.64 -9.76
N ASN A 510 13.58 10.46 -10.17
CA ASN A 510 12.21 10.03 -10.46
C ASN A 510 11.45 9.46 -9.25
N VAL A 511 11.79 9.90 -8.03
CA VAL A 511 11.12 9.51 -6.78
C VAL A 511 10.30 10.66 -6.21
N LEU A 512 10.83 11.87 -6.23
CA LEU A 512 10.21 13.05 -5.62
C LEU A 512 8.93 13.47 -6.34
N ILE A 513 8.77 13.08 -7.61
CA ILE A 513 7.53 13.28 -8.38
C ILE A 513 6.30 12.63 -7.74
N TYR A 514 6.47 11.66 -6.83
CA TYR A 514 5.38 11.01 -6.12
C TYR A 514 4.95 11.75 -4.85
N PHE A 515 5.73 12.73 -4.40
CA PHE A 515 5.53 13.42 -3.13
C PHE A 515 4.87 14.79 -3.30
N LYS A 516 4.01 15.15 -2.34
CA LYS A 516 3.55 16.54 -2.14
C LYS A 516 4.71 17.40 -1.62
N PRO A 517 4.66 18.74 -1.76
CA PRO A 517 5.74 19.66 -1.38
C PRO A 517 6.34 19.44 0.03
N ILE A 518 5.50 19.11 1.02
CA ILE A 518 5.93 18.90 2.41
C ILE A 518 6.90 17.72 2.52
N LEU A 519 6.57 16.58 1.89
CA LEU A 519 7.44 15.41 1.89
C LEU A 519 8.71 15.65 1.07
N GLN A 520 8.62 16.39 -0.05
CA GLN A 520 9.80 16.78 -0.81
C GLN A 520 10.78 17.59 0.05
N GLU A 521 10.27 18.54 0.84
CA GLU A 521 11.09 19.34 1.76
C GLU A 521 11.76 18.49 2.85
N GLN A 522 11.00 17.56 3.46
CA GLN A 522 11.55 16.63 4.45
C GLN A 522 12.68 15.75 3.87
N VAL A 523 12.50 15.25 2.65
CA VAL A 523 13.54 14.47 1.95
C VAL A 523 14.77 15.32 1.67
N MET A 524 14.59 16.57 1.23
CA MET A 524 15.72 17.49 1.02
C MET A 524 16.48 17.80 2.31
N ASP A 525 15.78 17.93 3.43
CA ASP A 525 16.39 18.13 4.74
C ASP A 525 17.22 16.89 5.15
N ASN A 526 16.69 15.68 4.95
CA ASN A 526 17.42 14.43 5.17
C ASN A 526 18.67 14.33 4.28
N PHE A 527 18.57 14.66 2.99
CA PHE A 527 19.73 14.70 2.10
C PHE A 527 20.78 15.73 2.55
N SER A 528 20.37 16.92 3.00
CA SER A 528 21.32 17.93 3.48
C SER A 528 22.14 17.46 4.69
N ARG A 529 21.55 16.60 5.52
CA ARG A 529 22.22 15.99 6.68
C ARG A 529 23.02 14.72 6.33
N SER A 530 22.88 14.22 5.11
CA SER A 530 23.53 13.00 4.61
C SER A 530 24.62 13.28 3.57
N LEU A 531 24.71 14.51 3.04
CA LEU A 531 25.70 14.86 2.02
C LEU A 531 26.94 15.47 2.68
N HIS A 532 28.11 15.01 2.27
CA HIS A 532 29.39 15.63 2.62
C HIS A 532 29.40 17.08 2.09
N PRO A 533 30.03 18.04 2.79
CA PRO A 533 30.27 19.39 2.28
C PRO A 533 30.84 19.37 0.86
N ASP A 534 30.37 20.24 -0.04
CA ASP A 534 30.74 20.22 -1.46
C ASP A 534 30.35 18.96 -2.26
N GLY A 535 29.58 18.04 -1.68
CA GLY A 535 29.03 16.87 -2.37
C GLY A 535 27.95 17.22 -3.39
N PHE A 536 27.54 16.22 -4.17
CA PHE A 536 26.58 16.41 -5.27
C PHE A 536 25.26 15.66 -5.05
N LEU A 537 24.16 16.32 -5.39
CA LEU A 537 22.82 15.74 -5.46
C LEU A 537 22.34 15.75 -6.92
N VAL A 538 21.93 14.60 -7.42
CA VAL A 538 21.40 14.44 -8.78
C VAL A 538 19.94 14.03 -8.70
N LEU A 539 19.07 14.86 -9.28
CA LEU A 539 17.63 14.60 -9.37
C LEU A 539 17.23 14.20 -10.79
N GLY A 540 16.03 13.63 -10.94
CA GLY A 540 15.44 13.31 -12.23
C GLY A 540 15.07 14.56 -13.02
N LYS A 541 14.95 14.43 -14.35
CA LYS A 541 14.72 15.57 -15.25
C LYS A 541 13.43 16.36 -14.99
N SER A 542 12.38 15.67 -14.55
CA SER A 542 11.08 16.27 -14.20
C SER A 542 11.04 16.83 -12.78
N GLU A 543 12.14 16.70 -12.04
CA GLU A 543 12.27 17.16 -10.66
C GLU A 543 13.07 18.46 -10.63
N GLY A 544 12.92 19.23 -9.56
CA GLY A 544 13.64 20.47 -9.42
C GLY A 544 13.46 21.06 -8.04
N LEU A 545 14.48 21.82 -7.62
CA LEU A 545 14.43 22.57 -6.38
C LEU A 545 13.79 23.93 -6.64
N SER A 546 12.74 24.26 -5.90
CA SER A 546 12.29 25.64 -5.72
C SER A 546 13.01 26.26 -4.52
N THR A 547 13.02 27.60 -4.41
CA THR A 547 13.76 28.31 -3.35
C THR A 547 13.38 27.83 -1.93
N GLY A 548 12.13 27.39 -1.72
CA GLY A 548 11.68 26.79 -0.46
C GLY A 548 11.94 25.28 -0.33
N GLN A 549 11.86 24.53 -1.44
CA GLN A 549 12.05 23.08 -1.51
C GLN A 549 13.52 22.73 -1.80
N GLY A 550 14.35 22.72 -0.76
CA GLY A 550 15.76 22.32 -0.86
C GLY A 550 16.72 23.39 -1.40
N GLY A 551 16.23 24.45 -2.06
CA GLY A 551 17.07 25.55 -2.55
C GLY A 551 17.83 26.32 -1.45
N ARG A 552 17.44 26.16 -0.18
CA ARG A 552 18.22 26.65 0.97
C ARG A 552 19.53 25.89 1.16
N TYR A 553 19.51 24.57 0.97
CA TYR A 553 20.65 23.67 1.21
C TYR A 553 21.53 23.47 -0.02
N PHE A 554 20.93 23.50 -1.21
CA PHE A 554 21.64 23.15 -2.44
C PHE A 554 21.66 24.31 -3.43
N GLU A 555 22.77 24.46 -4.13
CA GLU A 555 22.93 25.38 -5.26
C GLU A 555 23.00 24.62 -6.59
N PRO A 556 22.44 25.17 -7.68
CA PRO A 556 22.51 24.50 -8.97
C PRO A 556 23.94 24.51 -9.51
N PHE A 557 24.54 23.33 -9.66
CA PHE A 557 25.79 23.15 -10.40
C PHE A 557 25.49 23.13 -11.90
N ASP A 558 24.47 22.37 -12.29
CA ASP A 558 23.94 22.34 -13.64
C ASP A 558 22.40 22.24 -13.64
N ARG A 559 21.77 23.35 -14.04
CA ARG A 559 20.31 23.46 -14.09
C ARG A 559 19.66 22.56 -15.13
N GLN A 560 20.34 22.29 -16.25
CA GLN A 560 19.78 21.44 -17.32
C GLN A 560 19.84 19.97 -16.93
N GLY A 561 20.96 19.53 -16.36
CA GLY A 561 21.14 18.18 -15.85
C GLY A 561 20.51 17.91 -14.50
N LYS A 562 19.89 18.90 -13.84
CA LYS A 562 19.30 18.77 -12.48
C LYS A 562 20.31 18.25 -11.45
N ILE A 563 21.53 18.77 -11.57
CA ILE A 563 22.64 18.48 -10.68
C ILE A 563 22.84 19.68 -9.77
N TYR A 564 22.96 19.40 -8.48
CA TYR A 564 23.08 20.39 -7.43
C TYR A 564 24.29 20.09 -6.56
N ARG A 565 24.91 21.14 -6.04
CA ARG A 565 26.00 21.07 -5.07
C ARG A 565 25.49 21.46 -3.69
N PHE A 566 25.96 20.77 -2.66
CA PHE A 566 25.64 21.14 -1.28
C PHE A 566 26.49 22.33 -0.85
N LYS A 567 25.83 23.32 -0.24
CA LYS A 567 26.39 24.61 0.14
C LYS A 567 27.24 24.56 1.40
#